data_AF-A0A6G2V220-F1
#
_entry.id   AF-A0A6G2V220-F1
#
_cell.length_a   1.000
_cell.length_b   1.000
_cell.length_c   1.000
_cell.angle_alpha   90.00
_cell.angle_beta   90.00
_cell.angle_gamma   90.00
#
_symmetry.space_group_name_H-M   'P 1'
#
loop_
_entity.id
_entity.type
_entity.pdbx_description
1 polymer ?
#
loop_
_entity_poly.entity_id
_entity_poly.type
_entity_poly.pdbx_seq_one_letter_code
_entity_poly.pdbx_strand_id
1 'polypeptide(L)'
;MQMPSEAEAKAVEDAQWDAQDALARALSYLYRSSDKPVRAIAFEAGISPSYAYRLMTGERHPSWEAVRTFTLACGNDPDDLVDLWNAADGRPAPAAAVDYHLALAQFRSALRGLHLAEARPDPARLTSELPGASNNDARVVQTLLTAQRTTPAETLSWPVTAALTAALRGSQNRISQYWQTLRDTAPRPQPRIFTQAFG
;
A
#
# COMPACT_ATOMS: atom_id res chain seq x y z
N MET A 1 19.95 12.69 23.79
CA MET A 1 19.32 12.83 22.47
C MET A 1 20.42 12.52 21.46
N GLN A 2 20.50 11.27 21.00
CA GLN A 2 21.53 10.84 20.05
C GLN A 2 21.15 11.41 18.68
N MET A 3 22.00 12.24 18.08
CA MET A 3 21.80 12.67 16.68
C MET A 3 21.92 11.41 15.78
N PRO A 4 21.05 11.23 14.79
CA PRO A 4 21.18 10.13 13.84
C PRO A 4 22.52 10.23 13.12
N SER A 5 23.13 9.08 12.81
CA SER A 5 24.38 9.08 12.04
C SER A 5 24.12 9.61 10.62
N GLU A 6 25.14 10.18 9.99
CA GLU A 6 25.05 10.74 8.63
C GLU A 6 24.54 9.70 7.59
N ALA A 7 24.88 8.42 7.79
CA ALA A 7 24.41 7.33 6.94
C ALA A 7 22.91 7.03 7.11
N GLU A 8 22.37 7.19 8.32
CA GLU A 8 20.94 6.99 8.60
C GLU A 8 20.11 8.14 8.01
N ALA A 9 20.60 9.38 8.14
CA ALA A 9 19.95 10.55 7.54
C ALA A 9 19.83 10.41 6.02
N LYS A 10 20.90 9.99 5.35
CA LYS A 10 20.91 9.77 3.90
C LYS A 10 19.96 8.66 3.46
N ALA A 11 19.91 7.54 4.19
CA ALA A 11 18.99 6.44 3.88
C ALA A 11 17.51 6.83 4.04
N VAL A 12 17.19 7.71 5.00
CA VAL A 12 15.82 8.26 5.16
C VAL A 12 15.46 9.18 4.00
N GLU A 13 16.39 10.05 3.59
CA GLU A 13 16.19 10.96 2.45
C GLU A 13 15.99 10.20 1.14
N ASP A 14 16.82 9.20 0.85
CA ASP A 14 16.70 8.36 -0.35
C ASP A 14 15.35 7.61 -0.36
N ALA A 15 14.95 7.03 0.77
CA ALA A 15 13.66 6.34 0.89
C ALA A 15 12.45 7.29 0.74
N GLN A 16 12.59 8.54 1.21
CA GLN A 16 11.56 9.55 1.05
C GLN A 16 11.43 9.99 -0.41
N TRP A 17 12.54 10.15 -1.12
CA TRP A 17 12.55 10.45 -2.55
C TRP A 17 11.87 9.34 -3.36
N ASP A 18 12.21 8.07 -3.09
CA ASP A 18 11.59 6.92 -3.75
C ASP A 18 10.07 6.87 -3.49
N ALA A 19 9.64 7.21 -2.27
CA ALA A 19 8.21 7.29 -1.94
C ALA A 19 7.50 8.46 -2.64
N GLN A 20 8.15 9.60 -2.81
CA GLN A 20 7.63 10.73 -3.57
C GLN A 20 7.44 10.37 -5.04
N ASP A 21 8.42 9.70 -5.65
CA ASP A 21 8.32 9.19 -7.02
C ASP A 21 7.18 8.16 -7.15
N ALA A 22 7.09 7.21 -6.21
CA ALA A 22 6.00 6.23 -6.19
C ALA A 22 4.61 6.88 -6.08
N LEU A 23 4.45 7.89 -5.23
CA LEU A 23 3.19 8.65 -5.11
C LEU A 23 2.86 9.39 -6.41
N ALA A 24 3.83 10.06 -7.03
CA ALA A 24 3.64 10.78 -8.29
C ALA A 24 3.24 9.83 -9.43
N ARG A 25 3.87 8.65 -9.51
CA ARG A 25 3.51 7.59 -10.47
C ARG A 25 2.11 7.04 -10.24
N ALA A 26 1.72 6.80 -8.98
CA ALA A 26 0.38 6.35 -8.63
C ALA A 26 -0.67 7.40 -9.05
N LEU A 27 -0.47 8.67 -8.71
CA LEU A 27 -1.39 9.77 -9.10
C LEU A 27 -1.47 9.93 -10.63
N SER A 28 -0.33 9.83 -11.33
CA SER A 28 -0.29 9.83 -12.79
C SER A 28 -1.09 8.68 -13.40
N TYR A 29 -0.99 7.48 -12.82
CA TYR A 29 -1.75 6.32 -13.27
C TYR A 29 -3.27 6.49 -13.01
N LEU A 30 -3.65 6.98 -11.84
CA LEU A 30 -5.04 7.28 -11.51
C LEU A 30 -5.65 8.29 -12.47
N TYR A 31 -4.92 9.36 -12.79
CA TYR A 31 -5.34 10.33 -13.80
C TYR A 31 -5.59 9.66 -15.16
N ARG A 32 -4.59 8.93 -15.68
CA ARG A 32 -4.67 8.28 -17.00
C ARG A 32 -5.80 7.25 -17.10
N SER A 33 -6.17 6.62 -15.99
CA SER A 33 -7.25 5.62 -15.94
C SER A 33 -8.64 6.22 -15.69
N SER A 34 -8.76 7.52 -15.42
CA SER A 34 -10.03 8.17 -15.08
C SER A 34 -10.92 8.56 -16.26
N ASP A 35 -10.41 8.51 -17.51
CA ASP A 35 -11.04 9.01 -18.74
C ASP A 35 -11.49 10.50 -18.71
N LYS A 36 -11.13 11.25 -17.65
CA LYS A 36 -11.48 12.66 -17.48
C LYS A 36 -10.32 13.56 -17.89
N PRO A 37 -10.59 14.76 -18.46
CA PRO A 37 -9.54 15.75 -18.68
C PRO A 37 -9.03 16.29 -17.33
N VAL A 38 -7.73 16.60 -17.24
CA VAL A 38 -7.10 17.12 -16.01
C VAL A 38 -7.83 18.32 -15.40
N ARG A 39 -8.44 19.18 -16.24
CA ARG A 39 -9.20 20.35 -15.77
C ARG A 39 -10.46 19.97 -15.01
N ALA A 40 -11.15 18.90 -15.43
CA ALA A 40 -12.32 18.39 -14.74
C ALA A 40 -11.93 17.79 -13.39
N ILE A 41 -10.87 16.98 -13.36
CA ILE A 41 -10.35 16.39 -12.12
C ILE A 41 -9.89 17.48 -11.15
N ALA A 42 -9.13 18.47 -11.62
CA ALA A 42 -8.66 19.56 -10.79
C ALA A 42 -9.84 20.36 -10.20
N PHE A 43 -10.87 20.62 -11.00
CA PHE A 43 -12.10 21.28 -10.54
C PHE A 43 -12.84 20.45 -9.48
N GLU A 44 -13.09 19.16 -9.74
CA GLU A 44 -13.72 18.23 -8.79
C GLU A 44 -12.91 18.08 -7.50
N ALA A 45 -11.58 18.10 -7.60
CA ALA A 45 -10.67 18.00 -6.47
C ALA A 45 -10.46 19.32 -5.72
N GLY A 46 -11.01 20.44 -6.20
CA GLY A 46 -10.86 21.77 -5.60
C GLY A 46 -9.46 22.38 -5.72
N ILE A 47 -8.68 21.98 -6.74
CA ILE A 47 -7.30 22.43 -6.96
C ILE A 47 -7.11 23.07 -8.34
N SER A 48 -6.01 23.80 -8.53
CA SER A 48 -5.69 24.34 -9.87
C SER A 48 -5.14 23.25 -10.81
N PRO A 49 -5.39 23.33 -12.13
CA PRO A 49 -4.80 22.39 -13.09
C PRO A 49 -3.26 22.35 -13.03
N SER A 50 -2.62 23.50 -12.85
CA SER A 50 -1.16 23.57 -12.68
C SER A 50 -0.69 22.85 -11.42
N TYR A 51 -1.45 22.94 -10.32
CA TYR A 51 -1.11 22.19 -9.11
C TYR A 51 -1.30 20.69 -9.33
N ALA A 52 -2.38 20.26 -10.00
CA ALA A 52 -2.61 18.86 -10.37
C ALA A 52 -1.45 18.26 -11.17
N TYR A 53 -0.92 18.99 -12.17
CA TYR A 53 0.27 18.54 -12.90
C TYR A 53 1.49 18.37 -12.00
N ARG A 54 1.75 19.31 -11.09
CA ARG A 54 2.88 19.24 -10.16
C ARG A 54 2.76 18.08 -9.17
N LEU A 55 1.55 17.65 -8.83
CA LEU A 55 1.34 16.44 -8.02
C LEU A 55 1.75 15.20 -8.80
N MET A 56 1.34 15.11 -10.07
CA MET A 56 1.63 13.97 -10.94
C MET A 56 3.11 13.88 -11.34
N THR A 57 3.84 15.00 -11.37
CA THR A 57 5.28 15.03 -11.68
C THR A 57 6.17 14.92 -10.45
N GLY A 58 5.61 14.95 -9.24
CA GLY A 58 6.40 14.93 -7.99
C GLY A 58 7.15 16.23 -7.69
N GLU A 59 6.94 17.30 -8.47
CA GLU A 59 7.60 18.61 -8.29
C GLU A 59 7.25 19.32 -6.97
N ARG A 60 6.23 18.84 -6.26
CA ARG A 60 5.83 19.36 -4.96
C ARG A 60 5.26 18.25 -4.11
N HIS A 61 5.65 18.22 -2.83
CA HIS A 61 5.01 17.39 -1.83
C HIS A 61 3.58 17.90 -1.55
N PRO A 62 2.53 17.12 -1.87
CA PRO A 62 1.14 17.52 -1.66
C PRO A 62 0.73 17.44 -0.18
N SER A 63 -0.23 18.28 0.22
CA SER A 63 -1.01 17.99 1.42
C SER A 63 -1.82 16.71 1.24
N TRP A 64 -2.09 16.00 2.34
CA TRP A 64 -2.95 14.82 2.32
C TRP A 64 -4.32 15.12 1.71
N GLU A 65 -4.90 16.27 2.03
CA GLU A 65 -6.20 16.69 1.50
C GLU A 65 -6.19 16.75 -0.04
N ALA A 66 -5.13 17.28 -0.65
CA ALA A 66 -5.01 17.35 -2.10
C ALA A 66 -4.90 15.95 -2.74
N VAL A 67 -4.13 15.03 -2.13
CA VAL A 67 -4.05 13.63 -2.58
C VAL A 67 -5.41 12.96 -2.50
N ARG A 68 -6.11 13.15 -1.37
CA ARG A 68 -7.42 12.56 -1.10
C ARG A 68 -8.46 13.05 -2.11
N THR A 69 -8.63 14.35 -2.29
CA THR A 69 -9.64 14.90 -3.22
C THR A 69 -9.31 14.56 -4.67
N PHE A 70 -8.04 14.57 -5.07
CA PHE A 70 -7.61 14.14 -6.39
C PHE A 70 -7.95 12.67 -6.68
N THR A 71 -7.68 11.79 -5.71
CA THR A 71 -7.95 10.35 -5.83
C THR A 71 -9.45 10.07 -5.94
N LEU A 72 -10.27 10.76 -5.14
CA LEU A 72 -11.73 10.68 -5.21
C LEU A 72 -12.26 11.19 -6.56
N ALA A 73 -11.73 12.30 -7.08
CA ALA A 73 -12.11 12.83 -8.39
C ALA A 73 -11.77 11.85 -9.54
N CYS A 74 -10.70 11.06 -9.37
CA CYS A 74 -10.35 9.96 -10.27
C CYS A 74 -11.20 8.69 -10.03
N GLY A 75 -12.14 8.68 -9.08
CA GLY A 75 -13.03 7.55 -8.80
C GLY A 75 -12.36 6.37 -8.07
N ASN A 76 -11.24 6.60 -7.40
CA ASN A 76 -10.51 5.56 -6.67
C ASN A 76 -10.56 5.79 -5.15
N ASP A 77 -10.16 4.77 -4.37
CA ASP A 77 -10.12 4.83 -2.92
C ASP A 77 -8.84 5.55 -2.43
N PRO A 78 -8.95 6.68 -1.71
CA PRO A 78 -7.79 7.37 -1.14
C PRO A 78 -6.99 6.51 -0.17
N ASP A 79 -7.61 5.55 0.51
CA ASP A 79 -6.93 4.73 1.52
C ASP A 79 -5.73 3.97 0.91
N ASP A 80 -5.80 3.63 -0.37
CA ASP A 80 -4.69 2.99 -1.11
C ASP A 80 -3.44 3.89 -1.23
N LEU A 81 -3.56 5.22 -1.10
CA LEU A 81 -2.43 6.16 -1.21
C LEU A 81 -1.92 6.68 0.14
N VAL A 82 -2.61 6.39 1.25
CA VAL A 82 -2.23 6.88 2.59
C VAL A 82 -0.79 6.51 2.93
N ASP A 83 -0.39 5.27 2.66
CA ASP A 83 0.95 4.80 3.02
C ASP A 83 2.05 5.47 2.19
N LEU A 84 1.83 5.60 0.88
CA LEU A 84 2.75 6.29 -0.02
C LEU A 84 2.91 7.76 0.37
N TRP A 85 1.81 8.44 0.71
CA TRP A 85 1.84 9.82 1.17
C TRP A 85 2.60 9.96 2.50
N ASN A 86 2.32 9.09 3.47
CA ASN A 86 3.04 9.08 4.75
C ASN A 86 4.54 8.87 4.54
N ALA A 87 4.93 7.90 3.71
CA ALA A 87 6.33 7.64 3.39
C ALA A 87 7.00 8.85 2.70
N ALA A 88 6.31 9.49 1.76
CA ALA A 88 6.78 10.70 1.07
C ALA A 88 6.91 11.93 2.00
N ASP A 89 6.10 11.99 3.07
CA ASP A 89 6.17 12.99 4.16
C ASP A 89 7.20 12.62 5.24
N GLY A 90 7.99 11.54 5.05
CA GLY A 90 8.98 11.08 6.03
C GLY A 90 8.37 10.49 7.30
N ARG A 91 7.07 10.16 7.29
CA ARG A 91 6.38 9.55 8.44
C ARG A 91 6.69 8.05 8.51
N PRO A 92 6.87 7.50 9.72
CA PRO A 92 7.00 6.05 9.89
C PRO A 92 5.71 5.33 9.47
N ALA A 93 5.75 4.00 9.41
CA ALA A 93 4.50 3.25 9.32
C ALA A 93 3.64 3.55 10.56
N PRO A 94 2.30 3.53 10.45
CA PRO A 94 1.39 3.67 11.57
C PRO A 94 1.74 2.70 12.70
N ALA A 95 1.53 3.16 13.94
CA ALA A 95 1.67 2.32 15.13
C ALA A 95 0.70 1.13 15.09
N ALA A 96 1.01 0.10 15.89
CA ALA A 96 0.28 -1.16 15.95
C ALA A 96 -1.25 -0.95 15.97
N ALA A 97 -1.93 -1.57 15.01
CA ALA A 97 -3.38 -1.54 14.91
C ALA A 97 -4.04 -2.19 16.13
N VAL A 98 -5.17 -1.63 16.57
CA VAL A 98 -5.91 -2.10 17.76
C VAL A 98 -6.53 -3.48 17.53
N ASP A 99 -6.90 -3.79 16.28
CA ASP A 99 -7.50 -5.08 15.90
C ASP A 99 -7.01 -5.58 14.53
N TYR A 100 -7.27 -6.86 14.28
CA TYR A 100 -6.88 -7.57 13.06
C TYR A 100 -7.48 -6.98 11.78
N HIS A 101 -8.72 -6.50 11.82
CA HIS A 101 -9.39 -5.98 10.63
C HIS A 101 -8.76 -4.68 10.17
N LEU A 102 -8.41 -3.80 11.11
CA LEU A 102 -7.68 -2.58 10.83
C LEU A 102 -6.26 -2.88 10.33
N ALA A 103 -5.55 -3.81 10.98
CA ALA A 103 -4.22 -4.23 10.53
C ALA A 103 -4.24 -4.78 9.09
N LEU A 104 -5.25 -5.58 8.76
CA LEU A 104 -5.43 -6.16 7.44
C LEU A 104 -5.79 -5.09 6.39
N ALA A 105 -6.62 -4.12 6.75
CA ALA A 105 -6.94 -2.99 5.89
C ALA A 105 -5.69 -2.17 5.56
N GLN A 106 -4.92 -1.79 6.58
CA GLN A 106 -3.68 -1.03 6.40
C GLN A 106 -2.65 -1.78 5.55
N PHE A 107 -2.44 -3.07 5.82
CA PHE A 107 -1.53 -3.90 5.02
C PHE A 107 -1.98 -4.01 3.56
N ARG A 108 -3.29 -4.20 3.30
CA ARG A 108 -3.85 -4.24 1.94
C ARG A 108 -3.68 -2.91 1.22
N SER A 109 -4.04 -1.81 1.88
CA SER A 109 -3.94 -0.48 1.30
C SER A 109 -2.48 -0.13 0.96
N ALA A 110 -1.52 -0.48 1.81
CA ALA A 110 -0.10 -0.29 1.52
C ALA A 110 0.35 -1.06 0.25
N LEU A 111 -0.03 -2.33 0.12
CA LEU A 111 0.27 -3.13 -1.08
C LEU A 111 -0.44 -2.60 -2.33
N ARG A 112 -1.68 -2.13 -2.21
CA ARG A 112 -2.43 -1.52 -3.33
C ARG A 112 -1.84 -0.19 -3.77
N GLY A 113 -1.34 0.62 -2.85
CA GLY A 113 -0.58 1.82 -3.18
C GLY A 113 0.62 1.50 -4.05
N LEU A 114 1.42 0.50 -3.67
CA LEU A 114 2.56 0.05 -4.47
C LEU A 114 2.12 -0.52 -5.84
N HIS A 115 1.03 -1.30 -5.85
CA HIS A 115 0.44 -1.81 -7.10
C HIS A 115 -0.03 -0.70 -8.03
N LEU A 116 -0.62 0.37 -7.49
CA LEU A 116 -0.98 1.59 -8.21
C LEU A 116 0.24 2.32 -8.77
N ALA A 117 1.31 2.44 -7.98
CA ALA A 117 2.55 3.10 -8.41
C ALA A 117 3.22 2.38 -9.58
N GLU A 118 3.08 1.05 -9.68
CA GLU A 118 3.54 0.24 -10.81
C GLU A 118 2.50 0.07 -11.92
N ALA A 119 1.46 0.92 -11.96
CA ALA A 119 0.41 0.91 -12.98
C ALA A 119 -0.44 -0.39 -13.04
N ARG A 120 -0.67 -1.00 -11.87
CA ARG A 120 -1.50 -2.20 -11.67
C ARG A 120 -1.13 -3.38 -12.59
N PRO A 121 0.09 -3.94 -12.50
CA PRO A 121 0.42 -5.16 -13.24
C PRO A 121 -0.55 -6.29 -12.92
N ASP A 122 -0.81 -7.18 -13.89
CA ASP A 122 -1.70 -8.33 -13.71
C ASP A 122 -1.23 -9.19 -12.51
N PRO A 123 -2.05 -9.37 -11.45
CA PRO A 123 -1.66 -10.11 -10.25
C PRO A 123 -1.32 -11.58 -10.53
N ALA A 124 -1.95 -12.20 -11.54
CA ALA A 124 -1.66 -13.58 -11.91
C ALA A 124 -0.25 -13.71 -12.49
N ARG A 125 0.10 -12.83 -13.43
CA ARG A 125 1.45 -12.73 -13.99
C ARG A 125 2.47 -12.39 -12.91
N LEU A 126 2.19 -11.37 -12.09
CA LEU A 126 3.06 -10.94 -11.00
C LEU A 126 3.40 -12.12 -10.08
N THR A 127 2.40 -12.89 -9.65
CA THR A 127 2.62 -14.02 -8.74
C THR A 127 3.41 -15.16 -9.38
N SER A 128 3.24 -15.42 -10.69
CA SER A 128 3.99 -16.45 -11.40
C SER A 128 5.50 -16.16 -11.48
N GLU A 129 5.88 -14.89 -11.37
CA GLU A 129 7.27 -14.42 -11.39
C GLU A 129 7.87 -14.35 -9.96
N LEU A 130 7.08 -14.54 -8.90
CA LEU A 130 7.56 -14.48 -7.52
C LEU A 130 8.30 -15.76 -7.09
N PRO A 131 9.51 -15.66 -6.54
CA PRO A 131 10.23 -16.80 -5.98
C PRO A 131 9.46 -17.46 -4.83
N GLY A 132 9.25 -18.78 -4.92
CA GLY A 132 8.65 -19.58 -3.86
C GLY A 132 7.12 -19.43 -3.70
N ALA A 133 6.45 -18.73 -4.62
CA ALA A 133 5.00 -18.62 -4.61
C ALA A 133 4.33 -19.91 -5.09
N SER A 134 3.28 -20.31 -4.39
CA SER A 134 2.38 -21.41 -4.76
C SER A 134 1.15 -20.91 -5.50
N ASN A 135 0.38 -21.84 -6.09
CA ASN A 135 -0.94 -21.52 -6.68
C ASN A 135 -1.92 -20.92 -5.67
N ASN A 136 -1.76 -21.23 -4.37
CA ASN A 136 -2.58 -20.62 -3.34
C ASN A 136 -2.20 -19.16 -3.11
N ASP A 137 -0.89 -18.86 -3.10
CA ASP A 137 -0.39 -17.50 -2.97
C ASP A 137 -0.90 -16.60 -4.11
N ALA A 138 -1.03 -17.11 -5.33
CA ALA A 138 -1.63 -16.36 -6.45
C ALA A 138 -3.05 -15.87 -6.14
N ARG A 139 -3.89 -16.70 -5.51
CA ARG A 139 -5.25 -16.31 -5.11
C ARG A 139 -5.22 -15.28 -3.99
N VAL A 140 -4.30 -15.43 -3.03
CA VAL A 140 -4.13 -14.48 -1.93
C VAL A 140 -3.65 -13.12 -2.45
N VAL A 141 -2.62 -13.08 -3.31
CA VAL A 141 -2.12 -11.85 -3.94
C VAL A 141 -3.22 -11.15 -4.73
N GLN A 142 -3.95 -11.90 -5.57
CA GLN A 142 -5.11 -11.38 -6.30
C GLN A 142 -6.12 -10.71 -5.34
N THR A 143 -6.49 -11.40 -4.25
CA THR A 143 -7.45 -10.90 -3.26
C THR A 143 -6.93 -9.65 -2.52
N LEU A 144 -5.64 -9.60 -2.21
CA LEU A 144 -5.02 -8.43 -1.58
C LEU A 144 -5.09 -7.22 -2.52
N LEU A 145 -4.83 -7.39 -3.81
CA LEU A 145 -4.69 -6.29 -4.76
C LEU A 145 -6.00 -5.78 -5.39
N THR A 146 -7.05 -6.59 -5.59
CA THR A 146 -8.23 -6.18 -6.38
C THR A 146 -9.51 -5.79 -5.63
N ALA A 147 -9.45 -5.66 -4.30
CA ALA A 147 -10.56 -5.14 -3.50
C ALA A 147 -11.90 -5.89 -3.68
N GLN A 148 -11.96 -7.11 -3.16
CA GLN A 148 -13.23 -7.69 -2.71
C GLN A 148 -13.20 -7.84 -1.19
N ARG A 149 -14.22 -7.31 -0.51
CA ARG A 149 -14.42 -7.58 0.90
C ARG A 149 -14.57 -9.10 1.07
N THR A 150 -13.84 -9.61 2.06
CA THR A 150 -13.96 -10.92 2.70
C THR A 150 -13.17 -12.06 2.07
N THR A 151 -12.10 -12.44 2.78
CA THR A 151 -11.76 -13.80 3.26
C THR A 151 -10.75 -13.58 4.41
N PRO A 152 -10.79 -14.34 5.53
CA PRO A 152 -9.69 -14.31 6.50
C PRO A 152 -8.41 -14.65 5.74
N ALA A 153 -7.45 -13.74 5.76
CA ALA A 153 -6.23 -13.95 5.00
C ALA A 153 -5.50 -15.15 5.60
N GLU A 154 -5.47 -16.27 4.87
CA GLU A 154 -4.27 -17.09 4.87
C GLU A 154 -3.13 -16.10 4.56
N THR A 155 -2.37 -15.80 5.61
CA THR A 155 -1.40 -14.72 5.55
C THR A 155 -0.26 -15.21 4.68
N LEU A 156 0.09 -14.43 3.64
CA LEU A 156 1.27 -14.72 2.84
C LEU A 156 2.47 -14.88 3.77
N SER A 157 3.32 -15.86 3.47
CA SER A 157 4.60 -15.98 4.15
C SER A 157 5.41 -14.69 3.95
N TRP A 158 6.29 -14.38 4.90
CA TRP A 158 7.17 -13.22 4.75
C TRP A 158 8.01 -13.28 3.46
N PRO A 159 8.62 -14.42 3.07
CA PRO A 159 9.38 -14.50 1.82
C PRO A 159 8.57 -14.08 0.59
N VAL A 160 7.31 -14.54 0.47
CA VAL A 160 6.44 -14.16 -0.66
C VAL A 160 6.02 -12.70 -0.56
N THR A 161 5.75 -12.19 0.65
CA THR A 161 5.40 -10.77 0.87
C THR A 161 6.57 -9.84 0.51
N ALA A 162 7.79 -10.21 0.90
CA ALA A 162 9.02 -9.48 0.58
C ALA A 162 9.30 -9.49 -0.93
N ALA A 163 9.14 -10.64 -1.58
CA ALA A 163 9.27 -10.77 -3.03
C ALA A 163 8.24 -9.91 -3.77
N LEU A 164 6.97 -9.95 -3.36
CA LEU A 164 5.91 -9.10 -3.91
C LEU A 164 6.24 -7.62 -3.73
N THR A 165 6.67 -7.22 -2.53
CA THR A 165 7.06 -5.84 -2.23
C THR A 165 8.22 -5.38 -3.11
N ALA A 166 9.23 -6.23 -3.33
CA ALA A 166 10.34 -5.94 -4.21
C ALA A 166 9.92 -5.81 -5.68
N ALA A 167 9.04 -6.70 -6.16
CA ALA A 167 8.49 -6.64 -7.51
C ALA A 167 7.66 -5.35 -7.73
N LEU A 168 7.02 -4.85 -6.68
CA LEU A 168 6.30 -3.58 -6.69
C LEU A 168 7.17 -2.36 -6.32
N ARG A 169 8.50 -2.53 -6.29
CA ARG A 169 9.49 -1.49 -5.97
C ARG A 169 9.22 -0.74 -4.65
N GLY A 170 8.64 -1.44 -3.67
CA GLY A 170 8.31 -0.89 -2.36
C GLY A 170 9.38 -1.12 -1.29
N SER A 171 9.23 -0.43 -0.16
CA SER A 171 10.10 -0.60 1.01
C SER A 171 9.74 -1.85 1.81
N GLN A 172 10.62 -2.85 1.79
CA GLN A 172 10.43 -4.09 2.57
C GLN A 172 10.39 -3.81 4.08
N ASN A 173 11.21 -2.87 4.60
CA ASN A 173 11.19 -2.51 6.02
C ASN A 173 9.80 -2.01 6.42
N ARG A 174 9.23 -1.09 5.62
CA ARG A 174 7.90 -0.54 5.86
C ARG A 174 6.80 -1.60 5.80
N ILE A 175 6.79 -2.44 4.76
CA ILE A 175 5.79 -3.51 4.61
C ILE A 175 5.93 -4.58 5.69
N SER A 176 7.15 -4.87 6.16
CA SER A 176 7.37 -5.82 7.25
C SER A 176 6.68 -5.41 8.54
N GLN A 177 6.59 -4.11 8.85
CA GLN A 177 5.92 -3.59 10.04
C GLN A 177 4.40 -3.82 9.98
N TYR A 178 3.79 -3.59 8.82
CA TYR A 178 2.37 -3.92 8.61
C TYR A 178 2.13 -5.44 8.69
N TRP A 179 3.01 -6.24 8.08
CA TRP A 179 2.90 -7.70 8.11
C TRP A 179 3.06 -8.26 9.53
N GLN A 180 4.00 -7.73 10.32
CA GLN A 180 4.17 -8.10 11.73
C GLN A 180 2.94 -7.72 12.55
N THR A 181 2.47 -6.48 12.44
CA THR A 181 1.26 -6.01 13.13
C THR A 181 0.04 -6.87 12.79
N LEU A 182 -0.13 -7.26 11.52
CA LEU A 182 -1.18 -8.16 11.08
C LEU A 182 -1.08 -9.54 11.73
N ARG A 183 0.14 -10.08 11.88
CA ARG A 183 0.36 -11.36 12.54
C ARG A 183 0.15 -11.30 14.05
N ASP A 184 0.56 -10.23 14.69
CA ASP A 184 0.45 -10.05 16.14
C ASP A 184 -1.01 -9.86 16.57
N THR A 185 -1.82 -9.23 15.71
CA THR A 185 -3.26 -9.03 15.92
C THR A 185 -4.11 -10.20 15.44
N ALA A 186 -3.52 -11.17 14.73
CA ALA A 186 -4.26 -12.30 14.16
C ALA A 186 -5.00 -13.08 15.26
N PRO A 187 -6.28 -13.44 15.04
CA PRO A 187 -7.02 -14.24 16.00
C PRO A 187 -6.29 -15.56 16.20
N ARG A 188 -5.83 -15.83 17.43
CA ARG A 188 -5.21 -17.11 17.75
C ARG A 188 -6.23 -18.22 17.46
N PRO A 189 -5.83 -19.29 16.77
CA PRO A 189 -6.72 -20.43 16.56
C PRO A 189 -7.13 -20.94 17.95
N GLN A 190 -8.43 -20.84 18.25
CA GLN A 190 -8.95 -21.43 19.48
C GLN A 190 -8.72 -22.94 19.38
N PRO A 191 -8.17 -23.59 20.42
CA PRO A 191 -8.09 -25.05 20.43
C PRO A 191 -9.51 -25.57 20.21
N ARG A 192 -9.71 -26.32 19.14
CA ARG A 192 -10.97 -27.04 18.94
C ARG A 192 -11.10 -27.98 20.12
N ILE A 193 -11.91 -27.60 21.11
CA ILE A 193 -12.30 -28.50 22.19
C ILE A 193 -13.10 -29.59 21.49
N PHE A 194 -12.44 -30.69 21.18
CA PHE A 194 -13.12 -31.94 20.87
C PHE A 194 -13.78 -32.36 22.17
N THR A 195 -15.02 -31.94 22.38
CA THR A 195 -15.88 -32.52 23.40
C THR A 195 -16.12 -33.97 22.97
N GLN A 196 -15.23 -34.87 23.38
CA GLN A 196 -15.51 -36.30 23.37
C GLN A 196 -16.64 -36.53 24.37
N ALA A 197 -17.87 -36.55 23.85
CA ALA A 197 -18.96 -37.22 24.52
C ALA A 197 -18.62 -38.72 24.52
N PHE A 198 -17.99 -39.19 25.60
CA PHE A 198 -18.00 -40.60 25.92
C PHE A 198 -19.39 -40.95 26.45
N GLY A 199 -20.02 -41.91 25.76
CA GLY A 199 -21.32 -42.48 26.13
C GLY A 199 -21.20 -43.55 27.21
#